data_AF-A0A7X2TWD1-F1
#
_entry.id   AF-A0A7X2TWD1-F1
#
_cell.length_a   1.000
_cell.length_b   1.000
_cell.length_c   1.000
_cell.angle_alpha   90.00
_cell.angle_beta   90.00
_cell.angle_gamma   90.00
#
_symmetry.space_group_name_H-M   'P 1'
#
loop_
_entity.id
_entity.type
_entity.pdbx_description
1 polymer ?
#
loop_
_entity_poly.entity_id
_entity_poly.type
_entity_poly.pdbx_seq_one_letter_code
_entity_poly.pdbx_strand_id
1 'polypeptide(L)' 'MLTSSPNEGGPASRPTGIRVLIHSPFRVYYRIKPSLRRVDILHVWHGRRRGPYS' A
#
# COMPACT_ATOMS: atom_id res chain seq x y z
N MET A 1 3.45 12.22 -1.71
CA MET A 1 2.57 11.35 -2.53
C MET A 1 1.34 10.90 -1.75
N LEU A 2 1.43 9.98 -0.77
CA LEU A 2 0.21 9.48 -0.09
C LEU A 2 -0.54 10.49 0.80
N THR A 3 0.15 11.49 1.35
CA THR A 3 -0.47 12.56 2.17
C THR A 3 -1.32 13.52 1.35
N SER A 4 -0.97 13.75 0.08
CA SER A 4 -1.66 14.66 -0.84
C SER A 4 -2.63 13.93 -1.78
N SER A 5 -2.30 12.69 -2.17
CA SER A 5 -3.01 11.93 -3.20
C SER A 5 -3.20 10.47 -2.77
N PRO A 6 -3.98 10.18 -1.71
CA PRO A 6 -4.12 8.83 -1.18
C PRO A 6 -4.78 7.84 -2.17
N ASN A 7 -5.46 8.33 -3.21
CA ASN A 7 -6.08 7.50 -4.25
C ASN A 7 -5.14 7.10 -5.40
N GLU A 8 -3.86 7.46 -5.34
CA GLU A 8 -2.88 7.22 -6.41
C GLU A 8 -2.53 5.74 -6.61
N GLY A 9 -2.46 4.93 -5.56
CA GLY A 9 -2.18 3.50 -5.66
C GLY A 9 -3.39 2.69 -6.13
N GLY A 10 -3.21 1.70 -7.00
CA GLY A 10 -4.29 0.86 -7.50
C GLY A 10 -4.89 -0.09 -6.46
N PRO A 11 -6.06 -0.72 -6.71
CA PRO A 11 -6.60 -1.74 -5.83
C PRO A 11 -5.64 -2.94 -5.74
N ALA A 12 -5.36 -3.41 -4.53
CA ALA A 12 -4.71 -4.69 -4.34
C ALA A 12 -5.69 -5.82 -4.72
N SER A 13 -5.18 -6.91 -5.29
CA SER A 13 -5.99 -8.02 -5.79
C SER A 13 -6.92 -8.60 -4.71
N ARG A 14 -6.40 -8.80 -3.49
CA ARG A 14 -7.14 -9.11 -2.25
C ARG A 14 -6.26 -8.74 -1.05
N PRO A 15 -6.81 -8.42 0.15
CA PRO A 15 -8.20 -8.17 0.54
C PRO A 15 -8.85 -6.88 -0.04
N THR A 16 -10.18 -6.79 0.00
CA THR A 16 -10.93 -5.59 -0.43
C THR A 16 -10.58 -4.35 0.41
N GLY A 17 -10.60 -3.19 -0.22
CA GLY A 17 -10.28 -1.91 0.45
C GLY A 17 -8.80 -1.70 0.76
N ILE A 18 -7.91 -2.55 0.22
CA ILE A 18 -6.46 -2.32 0.25
C ILE A 18 -6.02 -1.79 -1.10
N ARG A 19 -5.13 -0.80 -1.05
CA ARG A 19 -4.47 -0.21 -2.21
C ARG A 19 -2.99 -0.53 -2.17
N VAL A 20 -2.39 -0.62 -3.36
CA VAL A 20 -0.96 -0.82 -3.53
C VAL A 20 -0.39 0.35 -4.33
N LEU A 21 0.60 1.02 -3.75
CA LEU A 21 1.44 1.98 -4.43
C LEU A 21 2.77 1.32 -4.78
N ILE A 22 3.16 1.38 -6.05
CA ILE A 22 4.44 0.87 -6.51
C ILE A 22 5.42 2.05 -6.54
N HIS A 23 6.41 1.99 -5.66
CA HIS A 23 7.55 2.90 -5.67
C HIS A 23 8.81 2.06 -5.75
N SER A 24 9.15 1.63 -6.99
CA SER A 24 10.22 0.65 -7.24
C SER A 24 11.49 0.97 -6.44
N PRO A 25 12.07 0.00 -5.71
CA PRO A 25 11.74 -1.43 -5.67
C PRO A 25 10.64 -1.81 -4.66
N PHE A 26 9.98 -0.84 -4.03
CA PHE A 26 9.01 -1.06 -2.97
C PHE A 26 7.57 -1.17 -3.48
N ARG A 27 6.80 -2.02 -2.80
CA ARG A 27 5.35 -2.07 -2.86
C ARG A 27 4.81 -1.67 -1.50
N VAL A 28 4.03 -0.61 -1.45
CA VAL A 28 3.40 -0.10 -0.23
C VAL A 28 1.93 -0.48 -0.26
N TYR A 29 1.51 -1.36 0.65
CA TYR A 29 0.12 -1.73 0.86
C TYR A 29 -0.47 -0.84 1.94
N TYR A 30 -1.60 -0.21 1.63
CA TYR A 30 -2.23 0.74 2.52
C TYR A 30 -3.76 0.71 2.39
N ARG A 31 -4.44 1.33 3.36
CA ARG A 31 -5.89 1.53 3.36
C ARG A 31 -6.22 2.98 3.66
N ILE A 32 -7.20 3.52 2.96
CA ILE A 32 -7.74 4.86 3.23
C ILE A 32 -8.91 4.71 4.22
N LYS A 33 -8.93 5.52 5.27
CA LYS A 33 -10.07 5.64 6.21
C LYS A 33 -10.61 7.07 6.14
N PRO A 34 -11.57 7.35 5.23
CA PRO A 34 -12.07 8.71 5.01
C PRO A 34 -12.70 9.33 6.26
N SER A 35 -13.46 8.54 7.03
CA SER A 35 -14.10 8.97 8.28
C SER A 35 -13.11 9.46 9.34
N LEU A 36 -11.87 8.98 9.27
CA LEU A 36 -10.78 9.35 10.19
C LEU A 36 -9.74 10.25 9.54
N ARG A 37 -9.96 10.68 8.28
CA ARG A 37 -9.01 11.46 7.46
C ARG A 37 -7.58 10.92 7.51
N ARG A 38 -7.42 9.60 7.49
CA ARG A 38 -6.10 8.97 7.62
C ARG A 38 -5.85 7.88 6.60
N VAL A 39 -4.58 7.59 6.40
CA VAL A 39 -4.07 6.46 5.63
C VAL A 39 -3.34 5.53 6.58
N ASP A 40 -3.77 4.27 6.62
CA ASP A 40 -3.10 3.23 7.40
C ASP A 40 -2.14 2.47 6.46
N ILE A 41 -0.84 2.52 6.75
CA ILE A 41 0.15 1.68 6.07
C ILE A 41 0.11 0.29 6.68
N LEU A 42 -0.15 -0.73 5.86
CA LEU A 42 -0.30 -2.11 6.31
C LEU A 42 0.99 -2.91 6.16
N HIS A 43 1.65 -2.77 5.00
CA HIS A 43 2.87 -3.50 4.71
C HIS A 43 3.73 -2.75 3.70
N VAL A 44 5.05 -2.81 3.89
CA VAL A 44 6.04 -2.32 2.92
C VAL A 44 6.90 -3.49 2.52
N TRP A 45 6.77 -3.92 1.26
CA TRP A 45 7.56 -5.01 0.72
C TRP A 45 8.61 -4.50 -0.24
N HIS A 46 9.86 -4.91 -0.04
CA HIS A 46 10.94 -4.67 -0.99
C HIS A 46 10.95 -5.79 -2.03
N GLY A 47 10.62 -5.49 -3.28
CA GLY A 47 10.43 -6.48 -4.35
C GLY A 47 11.68 -7.30 -4.71
N ARG A 48 12.89 -6.85 -4.31
CA ARG A 48 14.12 -7.66 -4.44
C ARG A 48 14.46 -8.52 -3.22
N ARG A 49 13.75 -8.36 -2.08
CA ARG A 49 13.93 -9.25 -0.93
C ARG A 49 12.99 -10.44 -1.12
N ARG A 50 13.59 -11.63 -1.24
CA ARG A 50 12.90 -12.92 -1.08
C ARG A 50 12.13 -12.84 0.24
N GLY A 51 10.83 -13.13 0.22
CA GLY A 51 9.97 -12.92 1.39
C GLY A 51 10.44 -13.72 2.61
N PRO A 52 9.96 -13.43 3.83
CA PRO A 52 10.38 -14.15 5.04
C PRO A 52 9.99 -15.64 5.09
N TYR A 53 9.39 -16.17 4.01
CA TYR A 53 8.95 -17.55 3.85
C TYR A 53 9.70 -18.32 2.76
N SER A 54 10.82 -17.77 2.26
CA SER A 54 11.65 -18.39 1.22
C SER A 54 12.89 -19.06 1.78
#